data_AF-A0A962N565-F1
#
_entry.id   AF-A0A962N565-F1
#
_cell.length_a   1.000
_cell.length_b   1.000
_cell.length_c   1.000
_cell.angle_alpha   90.00
_cell.angle_beta   90.00
_cell.angle_gamma   90.00
#
_symmetry.space_group_name_H-M   'P 1'
#
loop_
_entity.id
_entity.type
_entity.pdbx_description
1 polymer ?
#
loop_
_entity_poly.entity_id
_entity_poly.type
_entity_poly.pdbx_seq_one_letter_code
_entity_poly.pdbx_strand_id
1 'polypeptide(L)' 'MTPKTRVDVLPPINWPATLIFIITGLAAVTLVPWYALTFEVSAGAWILAVVLLAITELSITAGYHRLWAHRTYSA' A
#
# COMPACT_ATOMS: atom_id res chain seq x y z
N MET A 1 17.26 40.25 -1.80
CA MET A 1 16.51 38.98 -1.85
C MET A 1 15.50 39.00 -0.72
N THR A 2 14.26 39.39 -1.00
CA THR A 2 13.22 39.57 0.03
C THR A 2 12.67 38.19 0.41
N PRO A 3 12.64 37.80 1.69
CA PRO A 3 12.03 36.54 2.09
C PRO A 3 10.53 36.60 1.77
N LYS A 4 10.04 35.72 0.89
CA LYS A 4 8.60 35.46 0.80
C LYS A 4 8.19 34.72 2.06
N THR A 5 7.46 35.38 2.97
CA THR A 5 6.70 34.69 4.01
C THR A 5 5.64 33.86 3.31
N ARG A 6 5.94 32.58 3.07
CA ARG A 6 4.94 31.63 2.57
C ARG A 6 3.94 31.47 3.71
N VAL A 7 2.71 31.96 3.52
CA VAL A 7 1.61 31.54 4.38
C VAL A 7 1.41 30.07 4.02
N ASP A 8 1.82 29.18 4.91
CA ASP A 8 1.68 27.74 4.69
C ASP A 8 0.21 27.37 4.82
N VAL A 9 -0.52 27.54 3.72
CA VAL A 9 -1.87 27.03 3.60
C VAL A 9 -1.76 25.51 3.55
N LEU A 10 -2.44 24.83 4.48
CA LEU A 10 -2.52 23.37 4.46
C LEU A 10 -2.99 22.90 3.07
N PRO A 11 -2.33 21.91 2.45
CA PRO A 11 -2.75 21.41 1.16
C PRO A 11 -4.17 20.82 1.28
N PRO A 12 -5.03 21.00 0.26
CA PRO A 12 -6.35 20.40 0.26
C PRO A 12 -6.25 18.87 0.30
N ILE A 13 -7.20 18.24 0.97
CA ILE A 13 -7.26 16.77 1.08
C ILE A 13 -7.51 16.17 -0.32
N ASN A 14 -6.69 15.18 -0.69
CA ASN A 14 -6.98 14.30 -1.83
C ASN A 14 -8.04 13.28 -1.41
N TRP A 15 -9.30 13.66 -1.54
CA TRP A 15 -10.43 12.83 -1.13
C TRP A 15 -10.46 11.44 -1.79
N PRO A 16 -10.21 11.29 -3.11
CA PRO A 16 -10.14 9.96 -3.72
C PRO A 16 -9.13 9.02 -3.04
N ALA A 17 -7.88 9.47 -2.86
CA ALA A 17 -6.85 8.66 -2.21
C ALA A 17 -7.22 8.38 -0.74
N THR A 18 -7.70 9.41 -0.03
CA THR A 18 -8.11 9.31 1.37
C THR A 18 -9.19 8.28 1.57
N LEU A 19 -10.24 8.31 0.73
CA LEU A 19 -11.34 7.36 0.79
C LEU A 19 -10.88 5.95 0.46
N ILE A 20 -10.03 5.77 -0.57
CA ILE A 20 -9.49 4.44 -0.91
C ILE A 20 -8.72 3.86 0.28
N PHE A 21 -7.80 4.61 0.89
CA PHE A 21 -7.01 4.11 2.02
C PHE A 21 -7.87 3.82 3.26
N ILE A 22 -8.83 4.68 3.59
CA ILE A 22 -9.72 4.47 4.74
C ILE A 22 -10.63 3.26 4.50
N ILE A 23 -11.30 3.19 3.35
CA ILE A 23 -12.27 2.12 3.08
C ILE A 23 -11.57 0.78 2.97
N THR A 24 -10.46 0.69 2.22
CA THR A 24 -9.72 -0.57 2.08
C THR A 24 -9.06 -0.99 3.39
N GLY A 25 -8.51 -0.03 4.16
CA GLY A 25 -7.95 -0.30 5.48
C GLY A 25 -9.01 -0.80 6.47
N LEU A 26 -10.16 -0.13 6.56
CA LEU A 26 -11.27 -0.55 7.41
C LEU A 26 -11.82 -1.92 6.99
N ALA A 27 -12.01 -2.15 5.69
CA ALA A 27 -12.44 -3.45 5.18
C ALA A 27 -11.42 -4.55 5.54
N ALA A 28 -10.12 -4.29 5.40
CA ALA A 28 -9.09 -5.26 5.75
C ALA A 28 -9.12 -5.61 7.25
N VAL A 29 -9.20 -4.63 8.15
CA VAL A 29 -9.16 -4.90 9.61
C VAL A 29 -10.48 -5.41 10.19
N THR A 30 -11.59 -5.31 9.44
CA THR A 30 -12.91 -5.79 9.89
C THR A 30 -13.34 -7.07 9.19
N LEU A 31 -13.38 -7.07 7.85
CA LEU A 31 -13.92 -8.17 7.06
C LEU A 31 -12.98 -9.38 7.06
N VAL A 32 -11.66 -9.18 7.02
CA VAL A 32 -10.71 -10.31 6.99
C VAL A 32 -10.74 -11.09 8.31
N PRO A 33 -10.64 -10.47 9.50
CA PRO A 33 -10.78 -11.22 10.75
C PRO A 33 -12.16 -11.85 10.91
N TRP A 34 -13.23 -11.12 10.57
CA TRP A 34 -14.58 -11.68 10.62
C TRP A 34 -14.70 -12.94 9.75
N TYR A 35 -14.22 -12.90 8.50
CA TYR A 35 -14.24 -14.05 7.61
C TYR A 35 -13.40 -15.21 8.17
N ALA A 36 -12.19 -14.93 8.64
CA ALA A 36 -11.30 -15.96 9.20
C ALA A 36 -11.84 -16.62 10.48
N LEU A 37 -12.73 -15.95 11.22
CA LEU A 37 -13.38 -16.49 12.42
C LEU A 37 -14.68 -17.23 12.13
N THR A 38 -15.34 -16.93 11.00
CA THR A 38 -16.67 -17.47 10.67
C THR A 38 -16.65 -18.54 9.58
N PHE A 39 -15.58 -18.60 8.79
CA PHE A 39 -15.40 -19.55 7.70
C PHE A 39 -14.05 -20.25 7.79
N GLU A 40 -14.00 -21.46 7.24
CA GLU A 40 -12.74 -22.20 7.11
C GLU A 40 -11.87 -21.56 6.04
N VAL A 41 -10.67 -21.12 6.43
CA VAL A 41 -9.66 -20.62 5.50
C VAL A 41 -8.64 -21.72 5.25
N SER A 42 -8.55 -22.20 4.02
CA SER A 42 -7.63 -23.28 3.66
C SER A 42 -6.16 -22.85 3.85
N ALA A 43 -5.29 -23.83 4.13
CA ALA A 43 -3.84 -23.58 4.17
C ALA A 43 -3.32 -22.98 2.85
N GLY A 44 -3.90 -23.39 1.71
CA GLY A 44 -3.56 -22.85 0.39
C GLY A 44 -3.86 -21.35 0.26
N ALA A 45 -4.96 -20.87 0.86
CA ALA A 45 -5.29 -19.44 0.85
C ALA A 45 -4.26 -18.62 1.64
N TRP A 46 -3.83 -19.11 2.80
CA TRP A 46 -2.77 -18.47 3.59
C TRP A 46 -1.42 -18.46 2.87
N ILE A 47 -1.04 -19.57 2.25
CA ILE A 47 0.19 -19.67 1.46
C ILE A 47 0.15 -18.66 0.31
N LEU A 48 -0.97 -18.62 -0.44
CA LEU A 48 -1.10 -17.69 -1.55
C LEU A 48 -1.07 -16.23 -1.08
N ALA A 49 -1.69 -15.90 0.05
CA ALA A 49 -1.63 -14.56 0.63
C ALA A 49 -0.18 -14.12 0.90
N VAL A 50 0.63 -14.99 1.50
CA VAL A 50 2.06 -14.70 1.76
C VAL A 50 2.85 -14.56 0.47
N VAL A 51 2.64 -15.45 -0.50
CA VAL A 51 3.34 -15.38 -1.80
C VAL A 51 2.98 -14.10 -2.56
N LEU A 52 1.69 -13.74 -2.61
CA LEU A 52 1.23 -12.52 -3.26
C LEU A 52 1.76 -11.27 -2.57
N LEU A 53 1.82 -11.24 -1.24
CA LEU A 53 2.46 -10.15 -0.49
C LEU A 53 3.92 -10.01 -0.90
N ALA A 54 4.69 -11.10 -0.86
CA ALA A 54 6.11 -11.06 -1.18
C ALA A 54 6.38 -10.56 -2.61
N ILE A 55 5.67 -11.08 -3.61
CA ILE A 55 5.92 -10.67 -5.00
C ILE A 55 5.45 -9.24 -5.28
N THR A 56 4.36 -8.77 -4.67
CA THR A 56 3.87 -7.40 -4.86
C THR A 56 4.81 -6.38 -4.21
N GLU A 57 5.28 -6.65 -2.99
CA GLU A 57 6.27 -5.81 -2.32
C GLU A 57 7.61 -5.77 -3.08
N LEU A 58 8.09 -6.92 -3.55
CA LEU A 58 9.32 -7.01 -4.36
C LEU A 58 9.16 -6.31 -5.71
N SER A 59 7.97 -6.36 -6.33
CA SER A 59 7.71 -5.65 -7.59
C SER A 59 7.88 -4.13 -7.46
N ILE A 60 7.61 -3.57 -6.28
CA ILE A 60 7.82 -2.15 -6.00
C ILE A 60 9.24 -1.89 -5.53
N THR A 61 9.73 -2.63 -4.54
CA THR A 61 11.02 -2.35 -3.89
C THR A 61 12.21 -2.73 -4.75
N ALA A 62 12.25 -3.94 -5.28
CA ALA A 62 13.29 -4.39 -6.18
C ALA A 62 13.00 -3.89 -7.61
N GLY A 63 11.76 -4.04 -8.09
CA GLY A 63 11.38 -3.64 -9.45
C GLY A 63 11.32 -2.12 -9.64
N TYR A 64 10.16 -1.51 -9.37
CA TYR A 64 9.93 -0.10 -9.70
C TYR A 64 10.97 0.84 -9.08
N HIS A 65 11.28 0.66 -7.80
CA HIS A 65 12.15 1.56 -7.04
C HIS A 65 13.62 1.38 -7.43
N ARG A 66 14.22 0.20 -7.23
CA ARG A 66 15.66 -0.01 -7.39
C ARG A 66 16.11 -0.25 -8.84
N LEU A 67 15.36 -1.05 -9.60
CA LEU A 67 15.71 -1.40 -10.99
C LEU A 67 15.31 -0.28 -11.96
N TRP A 68 14.06 0.19 -11.93
CA TRP A 68 13.58 1.14 -12.94
C TRP A 68 13.77 2.61 -12.58
N ALA A 69 13.36 3.04 -11.39
CA ALA A 69 13.41 4.44 -10.98
C ALA A 69 14.85 4.89 -10.67
N HIS A 70 15.63 4.06 -9.97
CA HIS A 70 17.01 4.41 -9.58
C HIS A 70 18.12 3.71 -10.36
N ARG A 71 17.82 2.69 -11.17
CA ARG A 71 18.81 1.95 -11.97
C ARG A 71 20.05 1.51 -11.17
N THR A 72 19.84 1.04 -9.95
CA THR A 72 20.93 0.64 -9.02
C THR A 72 21.61 -0.67 -9.41
N TYR A 73 20.96 -1.45 -10.27
CA TYR A 73 21.49 -2.66 -10.89
C TYR A 73 20.80 -2.91 -12.24
N SER A 74 21.31 -3.87 -13.01
CA SER A 74 20.68 -4.40 -14.22
C SER A 74 20.11 -5.78 -13.93
N ALA A 75 18.90 -6.05 -14.40
CA ALA A 75 18.24 -7.34 -14.32
C ALA A 75 17.66 -7.71 -15.69
#